data_AF-A0A6I3FCR8-F1
#
_entry.id   AF-A0A6I3FCR8-F1
#
_cell.length_a   1.000
_cell.length_b   1.000
_cell.length_c   1.000
_cell.angle_alpha   90.00
_cell.angle_beta   90.00
_cell.angle_gamma   90.00
#
_symmetry.space_group_name_H-M   'P 1'
#
loop_
_entity.id
_entity.type
_entity.pdbx_description
1 polymer ?
#
loop_
_entity_poly.entity_id
_entity_poly.type
_entity_poly.pdbx_seq_one_letter_code
_entity_poly.pdbx_strand_id
1 'polypeptide(L)'
;MLNIEHIEKISLDGIWRFQLLHSPKDRLGKKWASIPVPGLWTMQPESEVFFDKPIYTNVQMPFEEQPPFVPAQNPHGVYERDFD
;
A
#
# COMPACT_ATOMS: atom_id res chain seq x y z
N MET A 1 -9.91 26.38 8.45
CA MET A 1 -9.51 25.12 9.10
C MET A 1 -8.61 25.51 10.26
N LEU A 2 -9.05 25.35 11.51
CA LEU A 2 -8.23 25.72 12.67
C LEU A 2 -7.14 24.65 12.85
N ASN A 3 -5.89 25.04 12.65
CA ASN A 3 -4.73 24.19 12.92
C ASN A 3 -4.53 24.15 14.44
N ILE A 4 -5.26 23.25 15.12
CA ILE A 4 -5.05 22.99 16.54
C ILE A 4 -3.76 22.19 16.64
N GLU A 5 -2.68 22.83 17.08
CA GLU A 5 -1.45 22.11 17.37
C GLU A 5 -1.66 21.22 18.59
N HIS A 6 -1.73 19.89 18.37
CA HIS A 6 -1.56 18.93 19.45
C HIS A 6 -0.10 18.98 19.90
N ILE A 7 0.11 19.50 21.10
CA ILE A 7 1.41 19.71 21.73
C ILE A 7 2.11 18.37 22.01
N GLU A 8 1.36 17.27 22.13
CA GLU A 8 1.87 15.91 22.25
C GLU A 8 1.50 15.09 21.01
N LYS A 9 2.25 15.27 19.92
CA LYS A 9 2.14 14.43 18.71
C LYS A 9 3.51 13.96 18.25
N ILE A 10 3.58 12.73 17.77
CA ILE A 10 4.73 12.19 17.04
C ILE A 10 4.30 11.91 15.60
N SER A 11 5.12 12.34 14.63
CA SER A 11 4.92 11.92 13.24
C SER A 11 5.49 10.52 13.05
N LEU A 12 4.71 9.64 12.42
CA LEU A 12 5.16 8.33 11.96
C LEU A 12 5.47 8.33 10.45
N ASP A 13 5.57 9.51 9.83
CA ASP A 13 6.07 9.64 8.46
C ASP A 13 7.53 9.19 8.37
N GLY A 14 7.95 8.73 7.21
CA GLY A 14 9.30 8.25 6.95
C GLY A 14 9.32 6.91 6.24
N ILE A 15 10.41 6.16 6.42
CA ILE A 15 10.61 4.88 5.74
C ILE A 15 10.03 3.74 6.59
N TRP A 16 9.12 2.97 5.99
CA TRP A 16 8.50 1.80 6.59
C TRP A 16 9.00 0.53 5.92
N ARG A 17 9.04 -0.59 6.66
CA ARG A 17 9.22 -1.92 6.07
C ARG A 17 7.96 -2.28 5.30
N PHE A 18 8.12 -2.82 4.09
CA PHE A 18 7.02 -3.08 3.17
C PHE A 18 7.14 -4.42 2.45
N GLN A 19 6.00 -5.08 2.23
CA GLN A 19 5.85 -6.18 1.27
C GLN A 19 4.60 -5.96 0.42
N LEU A 20 4.74 -6.13 -0.90
CA LEU A 20 3.62 -6.18 -1.84
C LEU A 20 3.36 -7.63 -2.22
N LEU A 21 2.17 -8.13 -1.88
CA LEU A 21 1.72 -9.48 -2.16
C LEU A 21 0.77 -9.48 -3.37
N HIS A 22 0.63 -10.61 -4.06
CA HIS A 22 -0.30 -10.74 -5.18
C HIS A 22 -1.75 -10.94 -4.70
N SER A 23 -1.92 -11.50 -3.50
CA SER A 23 -3.21 -11.68 -2.84
C SER A 23 -3.12 -11.51 -1.32
N PRO A 24 -4.22 -11.16 -0.63
CA PRO A 24 -4.26 -11.12 0.84
C PRO A 24 -4.14 -12.51 1.49
N LYS A 25 -4.22 -13.60 0.72
CA LYS A 25 -4.04 -14.97 1.22
C LYS A 25 -2.59 -15.42 1.18
N ASP A 26 -1.72 -14.66 0.53
CA ASP A 26 -0.31 -14.98 0.43
C ASP A 26 0.37 -14.83 1.79
N ARG A 27 1.34 -15.70 2.07
CA ARG A 27 2.13 -15.61 3.31
C ARG A 27 3.18 -14.52 3.18
N LEU A 28 3.44 -13.81 4.28
CA LEU A 28 4.55 -12.89 4.37
C LEU A 28 5.88 -13.61 4.07
N GLY A 29 6.70 -12.98 3.24
CA GLY A 29 8.07 -13.38 2.99
C GLY A 29 9.00 -13.01 4.15
N LYS A 30 10.22 -13.55 4.11
CA LYS A 30 11.29 -13.18 5.06
C LYS A 30 11.99 -11.87 4.67
N LYS A 31 11.95 -11.51 3.38
CA LYS A 31 12.62 -10.32 2.84
C LYS A 31 11.61 -9.19 2.77
N TRP A 32 11.93 -8.09 3.44
CA TRP A 32 11.15 -6.86 3.42
C TRP A 32 11.87 -5.83 2.55
N ALA A 33 11.09 -5.04 1.81
CA ALA A 33 11.56 -3.84 1.17
C ALA A 33 11.30 -2.62 2.06
N SER A 34 11.65 -1.45 1.55
CA SER A 34 11.39 -0.17 2.20
C SER A 34 10.51 0.69 1.31
N ILE A 35 9.58 1.45 1.90
CA ILE A 35 8.71 2.39 1.19
C ILE A 35 8.58 3.71 1.96
N PRO A 36 8.57 4.87 1.29
CA PRO A 36 8.24 6.14 1.94
C PRO A 36 6.75 6.20 2.28
N VAL A 37 6.44 6.67 3.49
CA VAL A 37 5.09 6.97 3.96
C VAL A 37 5.06 8.45 4.38
N PRO A 38 4.07 9.25 3.91
CA PRO A 38 2.99 8.86 3.00
C PRO A 38 3.46 8.69 1.55
N GLY A 39 2.81 7.78 0.81
CA GLY A 39 3.10 7.51 -0.60
C GLY A 39 2.19 6.42 -1.18
N LEU A 40 2.08 6.38 -2.50
CA LEU A 40 1.37 5.32 -3.23
C LEU A 40 2.38 4.25 -3.67
N TRP A 41 2.15 2.97 -3.36
CA TRP A 41 3.06 1.91 -3.79
C TRP A 41 3.10 1.76 -5.32
N THR A 42 1.99 2.06 -6.00
CA THR A 42 1.87 2.01 -7.47
C THR A 42 2.71 3.07 -8.18
N MET A 43 3.23 4.06 -7.45
CA MET A 43 4.11 5.11 -7.99
C MET A 43 5.59 4.84 -7.74
N GLN A 44 5.94 3.71 -7.10
CA GLN A 44 7.34 3.33 -6.91
C GLN A 44 7.97 2.88 -8.24
N PRO A 45 9.31 2.97 -8.40
CA PRO A 45 9.98 2.44 -9.58
C PRO A 45 9.71 0.94 -9.76
N GLU A 46 9.32 0.56 -10.97
CA GLU A 46 9.00 -0.84 -11.31
C GLU A 46 10.16 -1.77 -10.98
N SER A 47 9.85 -2.84 -10.25
CA SER A 47 10.81 -3.85 -9.82
C SER A 47 10.10 -5.15 -9.47
N GLU A 48 10.87 -6.21 -9.17
CA GLU A 48 10.33 -7.47 -8.66
C GLU A 48 9.50 -7.30 -7.36
N VAL A 49 9.73 -6.23 -6.61
CA VAL A 49 8.96 -5.91 -5.40
C VAL A 49 7.74 -5.06 -5.74
N PHE A 50 7.92 -4.00 -6.53
CA PHE A 50 6.88 -3.04 -6.89
C PHE A 50 6.41 -3.31 -8.31
N PHE A 51 5.54 -4.31 -8.45
CA PHE A 51 5.02 -4.78 -9.74
C PHE A 51 3.69 -4.12 -10.15
N ASP A 52 2.96 -3.54 -9.19
CA ASP A 52 1.63 -2.97 -9.41
C ASP A 52 1.70 -1.52 -9.93
N LYS A 53 0.72 -1.11 -10.73
CA LYS A 53 0.74 0.15 -11.50
C LYS A 53 -0.55 0.96 -11.32
N PRO A 54 -0.52 2.29 -11.52
CA PRO A 54 -1.72 3.10 -11.45
C PRO A 54 -2.69 2.73 -12.57
N ILE A 55 -3.98 2.62 -12.24
CA ILE A 55 -5.04 2.31 -13.21
C ILE A 55 -5.95 3.54 -13.33
N TYR A 56 -6.17 3.99 -14.57
CA TYR A 56 -7.16 5.01 -14.88
C TYR A 56 -8.32 4.38 -15.65
N THR A 57 -9.54 4.52 -15.13
CA THR A 57 -10.78 4.23 -15.84
C THR A 57 -11.73 5.41 -15.69
N ASN A 58 -12.58 5.64 -16.68
CA ASN A 58 -13.60 6.69 -16.62
C ASN A 58 -14.91 6.16 -16.03
N VAL A 59 -15.51 5.15 -16.67
CA VAL A 59 -16.82 4.57 -16.29
C VAL A 59 -16.71 3.10 -15.89
N GLN A 60 -15.85 2.35 -16.56
CA GLN A 60 -15.73 0.90 -16.41
C GLN A 60 -14.97 0.57 -15.13
N MET A 61 -15.43 -0.43 -14.37
CA MET A 61 -14.67 -0.96 -13.24
C MET A 61 -13.37 -1.59 -13.75
N PRO A 62 -12.25 -1.50 -13.00
CA PRO A 62 -10.99 -2.11 -13.40
C PRO A 62 -10.95 -3.64 -13.22
N PHE A 63 -12.08 -4.27 -12.90
CA PHE A 63 -12.25 -5.71 -12.72
C PHE A 63 -13.67 -6.14 -13.07
N GLU A 64 -13.86 -7.45 -13.32
CA GLU A 64 -15.11 -8.03 -13.85
C GLU A 64 -16.10 -8.47 -12.77
N GLU A 65 -15.61 -8.76 -11.57
CA GLU A 65 -16.41 -9.30 -10.47
C GLU A 65 -17.56 -8.37 -10.08
N GLN A 66 -18.75 -8.96 -9.90
CA GLN A 66 -19.93 -8.23 -9.43
C GLN A 66 -19.91 -8.06 -7.91
N PRO A 67 -20.49 -6.98 -7.36
CA PRO A 67 -20.59 -6.79 -5.92
C PRO A 67 -21.29 -7.97 -5.21
N PRO A 68 -20.81 -8.41 -4.03
CA PRO A 68 -19.72 -7.85 -3.21
C PRO A 68 -18.33 -8.48 -3.50
N PHE A 69 -18.19 -9.21 -4.61
CA PHE A 69 -16.98 -9.97 -4.93
C PHE A 69 -15.88 -9.07 -5.51
N VAL A 70 -14.62 -9.50 -5.31
CA VAL A 70 -13.40 -8.83 -5.79
C VAL A 70 -12.48 -9.87 -6.43
N PRO A 71 -11.52 -9.45 -7.28
CA PRO A 71 -10.54 -10.35 -7.86
C PRO A 71 -9.82 -11.22 -6.84
N ALA A 72 -9.53 -12.47 -7.21
CA ALA A 72 -8.68 -13.34 -6.42
C ALA A 72 -7.24 -12.82 -6.34
N GLN A 73 -6.75 -12.21 -7.42
CA GLN A 73 -5.50 -11.44 -7.45
C GLN A 73 -5.81 -10.00 -7.05
N ASN A 74 -5.57 -9.68 -5.79
CA ASN A 74 -5.85 -8.39 -5.20
C ASN A 74 -4.57 -7.92 -4.49
N PRO A 75 -3.73 -7.12 -5.18
CA PRO A 75 -2.44 -6.68 -4.64
C PRO A 75 -2.58 -6.13 -3.22
N HIS A 76 -1.78 -6.66 -2.31
CA HIS A 76 -1.93 -6.40 -0.88
C HIS A 76 -0.62 -5.87 -0.30
N GLY A 77 -0.60 -4.59 0.05
CA GLY A 77 0.54 -3.93 0.69
C GLY A 77 0.52 -4.10 2.21
N VAL A 78 1.58 -4.69 2.76
CA VAL A 78 1.78 -4.83 4.21
C VAL A 78 2.87 -3.87 4.67
N TYR A 79 2.52 -2.98 5.61
CA TYR A 79 3.38 -1.94 6.15
C TYR A 79 3.74 -2.26 7.60
N GLU A 80 5.02 -2.12 7.96
CA GLU A 80 5.51 -2.37 9.31
C GLU A 80 6.52 -1.30 9.72
N ARG A 81 6.36 -0.77 10.93
CA ARG A 81 7.28 0.20 11.54
C ARG A 81 7.25 0.07 13.06
N ASP A 82 8.44 0.08 13.65
CA ASP A 82 8.63 0.16 15.09
C ASP A 82 8.74 1.63 15.51
N PHE A 83 8.20 1.97 16.67
CA PHE A 83 8.28 3.30 17.30
C PHE A 83 8.32 3.13 18.82
N ASP A 84 8.90 4.11 19.52
CA ASP A 84 8.96 4.16 20.99
C ASP A 84 7.72 4.81 21.62
#